data_AF-A0A0A0DC59-F1
#
_entry.id   AF-A0A0A0DC59-F1
#
_cell.length_a   1.000
_cell.length_b   1.000
_cell.length_c   1.000
_cell.angle_alpha   90.00
_cell.angle_beta   90.00
_cell.angle_gamma   90.00
#
_symmetry.space_group_name_H-M   'P 1'
#
loop_
_entity.id
_entity.type
_entity.pdbx_description
1 polymer ?
#
loop_
_entity_poly.entity_id
_entity_poly.type
_entity_poly.pdbx_seq_one_letter_code
_entity_poly.pdbx_strand_id
1 'polypeptide(L)'
;MVGHGEDHRENVVTISGTRALLAVRLCNFETSRSYLLREHMSALDHRVRPLLHSLKGSWVDLIGYASHRGSEGFNQSLSEQRCRRVQDYLAVLDDVKFQIVQGLGESRSGPDGEADNSGWWRAVEVYVYGTKPRPDAPDVDVSTEFRIRVLGGASGGLLGSNFDDYTFEIVDTRRNVGARFLYLGAGLAVPNPLPSLPVSQTKAGDFTPFRTSAPVRLADFDGAAQLYQDPGATFGSWSAEGTLRLSIESNRLPRAGARIIPSILPISGGWGLQSPSTGSVSAGTLRMQGAPTPR
;
A
#
# COMPACT_ATOMS: atom_id res chain seq x y z
N MET A 1 7.71 43.07 -4.56
CA MET A 1 8.63 43.25 -3.42
C MET A 1 8.86 41.88 -2.82
N VAL A 2 10.05 41.30 -3.01
CA VAL A 2 10.44 40.00 -2.45
C VAL A 2 11.68 40.26 -1.60
N GLY A 3 11.67 39.72 -0.38
CA GLY A 3 12.62 40.03 0.68
C GLY A 3 14.07 39.71 0.32
N HIS A 4 14.92 40.72 0.44
CA HIS A 4 16.37 40.56 0.42
C HIS A 4 16.83 40.06 1.79
N GLY A 5 17.32 38.82 1.83
CA GLY A 5 17.97 38.24 3.00
C GLY A 5 18.41 36.79 2.82
N GLU A 6 18.61 36.31 1.58
CA GLU A 6 19.09 34.94 1.35
C GLU A 6 20.62 34.90 1.29
N ASP A 7 21.18 34.02 2.10
CA ASP A 7 22.61 33.75 2.25
C ASP A 7 23.23 33.37 0.89
N HIS A 8 24.04 34.28 0.32
CA HIS A 8 24.72 34.10 -0.97
C HIS A 8 25.75 32.95 -1.00
N ARG A 9 25.78 32.10 0.02
CA ARG A 9 26.70 30.98 0.19
C ARG A 9 26.09 29.63 -0.21
N GLU A 10 24.77 29.52 -0.32
CA GLU A 10 24.14 28.24 -0.64
C GLU A 10 24.23 27.90 -2.13
N ASN A 11 24.67 26.68 -2.46
CA ASN A 11 24.76 26.21 -3.84
C ASN A 11 23.39 25.80 -4.41
N VAL A 12 22.39 25.56 -3.56
CA VAL A 12 21.03 25.20 -3.96
C VAL A 12 20.03 25.88 -3.04
N VAL A 13 19.19 26.74 -3.61
CA VAL A 13 18.15 27.48 -2.89
C VAL A 13 16.77 27.02 -3.35
N THR A 14 15.80 26.96 -2.45
CA THR A 14 14.41 26.60 -2.81
C THR A 14 13.62 27.86 -3.12
N ILE A 15 13.00 27.93 -4.30
CA ILE A 15 12.24 29.10 -4.73
C ILE A 15 10.78 28.91 -4.29
N SER A 16 10.28 29.87 -3.51
CA SER A 16 8.89 29.89 -3.03
C SER A 16 8.03 30.86 -3.84
N GLY A 17 6.70 30.74 -3.73
CA GLY A 17 5.76 31.68 -4.37
C GLY A 17 5.54 31.45 -5.88
N THR A 18 5.92 30.29 -6.39
CA THR A 18 5.75 29.91 -7.80
C THR A 18 4.57 28.94 -7.95
N ARG A 19 4.12 28.73 -9.20
CA ARG A 19 3.12 27.68 -9.51
C ARG A 19 3.75 26.30 -9.77
N ALA A 20 5.08 26.21 -9.75
CA ALA A 20 5.77 24.93 -9.91
C ALA A 20 5.54 24.06 -8.66
N LEU A 21 5.49 22.74 -8.86
CA LEU A 21 5.41 21.78 -7.76
C LEU A 21 6.72 21.71 -6.97
N LEU A 22 7.82 22.03 -7.64
CA LEU A 22 9.14 22.25 -7.04
C LEU A 22 9.84 23.32 -7.87
N ALA A 23 10.47 24.28 -7.20
CA ALA A 23 11.35 25.25 -7.83
C ALA A 23 12.64 25.36 -7.02
N VAL A 24 13.78 25.23 -7.70
CA VAL A 24 15.11 25.34 -7.07
C VAL A 24 16.04 26.20 -7.91
N ARG A 25 16.91 26.95 -7.26
CA ARG A 25 17.98 27.73 -7.89
C ARG A 25 19.31 27.06 -7.59
N LEU A 26 20.00 26.62 -8.63
CA LEU A 26 21.36 26.08 -8.58
C LEU A 26 22.32 27.26 -8.69
N CYS A 27 22.95 27.68 -7.59
CA CYS A 27 23.79 28.86 -7.50
C CYS A 27 25.29 28.52 -7.52
N ASN A 28 26.13 29.55 -7.55
CA ASN A 28 27.58 29.46 -7.34
C ASN A 28 28.32 28.62 -8.37
N PHE A 29 27.81 28.51 -9.61
CA PHE A 29 28.60 27.95 -10.70
C PHE A 29 29.97 28.65 -10.75
N GLU A 30 31.04 27.91 -10.99
CA GLU A 30 32.37 28.52 -11.11
C GLU A 30 32.38 29.60 -12.20
N THR A 31 33.17 30.65 -11.99
CA THR A 31 33.30 31.74 -12.96
C THR A 31 33.76 31.18 -14.31
N SER A 32 33.09 31.60 -15.39
CA SER A 32 33.34 31.12 -16.76
C SER A 32 33.13 29.61 -16.98
N ARG A 33 32.44 28.91 -16.07
CA ARG A 33 32.14 27.48 -16.19
C ARG A 33 30.64 27.20 -16.13
N SER A 34 30.27 26.05 -16.69
CA SER A 34 28.91 25.50 -16.72
C SER A 34 28.77 24.15 -16.01
N TYR A 35 29.83 23.66 -15.35
CA TYR A 35 29.80 22.38 -14.65
C TYR A 35 28.88 22.43 -13.43
N LEU A 36 28.09 21.38 -13.25
CA LEU A 36 27.26 21.19 -12.07
C LEU A 36 28.14 20.86 -10.87
N LEU A 37 27.88 21.53 -9.75
CA LEU A 37 28.48 21.19 -8.46
C LEU A 37 27.86 19.91 -7.91
N ARG A 38 28.53 19.29 -6.93
CA ARG A 38 28.02 18.09 -6.26
C ARG A 38 26.66 18.32 -5.61
N GLU A 39 26.47 19.49 -5.01
CA GLU A 39 25.21 19.86 -4.37
C GLU A 39 24.10 20.03 -5.41
N HIS A 40 24.42 20.53 -6.60
CA HIS A 40 23.47 20.63 -7.72
C HIS A 40 22.99 19.24 -8.14
N MET A 41 23.94 18.34 -8.40
CA MET A 41 23.64 16.95 -8.77
C MET A 41 22.80 16.26 -7.69
N SER A 42 23.16 16.41 -6.42
CA SER A 42 22.40 15.88 -5.29
C SER A 42 20.96 16.41 -5.24
N ALA A 43 20.75 17.70 -5.49
CA ALA A 43 19.41 18.28 -5.52
C ALA A 43 18.60 17.79 -6.71
N LEU A 44 19.22 17.65 -7.88
CA LEU A 44 18.58 17.06 -9.04
C LEU A 44 18.15 15.61 -8.75
N ASP A 45 19.03 14.79 -8.18
CA ASP A 45 18.79 13.37 -7.93
C ASP A 45 17.78 13.09 -6.83
N HIS A 46 17.79 13.86 -5.74
CA HIS A 46 16.98 13.56 -4.56
C HIS A 46 15.68 14.37 -4.47
N ARG A 47 15.56 15.46 -5.25
CA ARG A 47 14.39 16.35 -5.20
C ARG A 47 13.67 16.40 -6.54
N VAL A 48 14.41 16.61 -7.62
CA VAL A 48 13.81 16.80 -8.96
C VAL A 48 13.42 15.45 -9.57
N ARG A 49 14.35 14.49 -9.67
CA ARG A 49 14.07 13.18 -10.30
C ARG A 49 12.93 12.41 -9.65
N PRO A 50 12.85 12.25 -8.31
CA PRO A 50 11.77 11.46 -7.70
C PRO A 50 10.40 12.11 -7.92
N LEU A 51 10.36 13.44 -7.94
CA LEU A 51 9.15 14.19 -8.24
C LEU A 51 8.72 13.94 -9.69
N LEU A 52 9.64 14.05 -10.67
CA LEU A 52 9.33 13.76 -12.07
C LEU A 52 8.76 12.34 -12.26
N HIS A 53 9.36 11.32 -11.62
CA HIS A 53 8.85 9.95 -11.68
C HIS A 53 7.45 9.76 -11.05
N SER A 54 7.11 10.59 -10.06
CA SER A 54 5.82 10.50 -9.37
C SER A 54 4.66 11.18 -10.10
N LEU A 55 4.95 11.98 -11.14
CA LEU A 55 3.97 12.84 -11.81
C LEU A 55 3.54 12.24 -13.16
N LYS A 56 2.29 12.50 -13.54
CA LYS A 56 1.80 12.26 -14.91
C LYS A 56 1.98 13.53 -15.74
N GLY A 57 2.56 13.36 -16.94
CA GLY A 57 2.75 14.45 -17.90
C GLY A 57 3.62 15.58 -17.36
N SER A 58 4.68 15.26 -16.61
CA SER A 58 5.58 16.26 -16.06
C SER A 58 6.41 16.97 -17.12
N TRP A 59 6.75 18.22 -16.84
CA TRP A 59 7.73 18.99 -17.63
C TRP A 59 8.60 19.86 -16.72
N VAL A 60 9.73 20.30 -17.27
CA VAL A 60 10.72 21.14 -16.61
C VAL A 60 10.95 22.42 -17.40
N ASP A 61 11.04 23.54 -16.70
CA ASP A 61 11.52 24.81 -17.25
C ASP A 61 12.87 25.18 -16.62
N LEU A 62 13.80 25.65 -17.45
CA LEU A 62 15.15 26.03 -17.07
C LEU A 62 15.43 27.49 -17.45
N ILE A 63 15.82 28.30 -16.47
CA ILE A 63 16.20 29.70 -16.68
C ILE A 63 17.61 29.93 -16.14
N GLY A 64 18.53 30.27 -17.03
CA GLY A 64 19.94 30.46 -16.74
C GLY A 64 20.29 31.93 -16.57
N TYR A 65 21.23 32.19 -15.67
CA TYR A 65 21.71 33.52 -15.34
C TYR A 65 23.24 33.58 -15.38
N ALA A 66 23.76 34.78 -15.58
CA ALA A 66 25.17 35.11 -15.41
C ALA A 66 25.33 36.39 -14.59
N SER A 67 26.43 36.52 -13.87
CA SER A 67 26.80 37.78 -13.22
C SER A 67 27.25 38.81 -14.25
N HIS A 68 27.32 40.10 -13.88
CA HIS A 68 27.74 41.20 -14.80
C HIS A 68 29.19 41.08 -15.31
N ARG A 69 30.02 40.27 -14.66
CA ARG A 69 31.40 40.01 -15.11
C ARG A 69 31.47 39.25 -16.44
N GLY A 70 31.73 39.98 -17.51
CA GLY A 70 31.91 39.46 -18.86
C GLY A 70 31.32 40.42 -19.90
N SER A 71 31.41 40.08 -21.18
CA SER A 71 30.58 40.74 -22.19
C SER A 71 29.19 40.11 -22.22
N GLU A 72 28.19 40.88 -22.63
CA GLU A 72 26.79 40.41 -22.78
C GLU A 72 26.69 39.11 -23.58
N GLY A 73 27.33 39.04 -24.75
CA GLY A 73 27.32 37.84 -25.58
C GLY A 73 27.97 36.63 -24.91
N PHE A 74 29.02 36.85 -24.11
CA PHE A 74 29.67 35.79 -23.34
C PHE A 74 28.74 35.27 -22.23
N ASN A 75 28.14 36.17 -21.48
CA ASN A 75 27.23 35.86 -20.38
C ASN A 75 25.96 35.16 -20.87
N GLN A 76 25.41 35.62 -21.99
CA GLN A 76 24.29 34.96 -22.67
C GLN A 76 24.64 33.52 -23.01
N SER A 77 25.74 33.29 -23.73
CA SER A 77 26.19 31.94 -24.09
C SER A 77 26.47 31.07 -22.85
N LEU A 78 27.09 31.63 -21.81
CA LEU A 78 27.43 30.90 -20.60
C LEU A 78 26.17 30.46 -19.83
N SER A 79 25.17 31.33 -19.74
CA SER A 79 23.90 31.01 -19.07
C SER A 79 23.12 29.92 -19.82
N GLU A 80 23.12 29.94 -21.15
CA GLU A 80 22.53 28.87 -21.98
C GLU A 80 23.27 27.54 -21.81
N GLN A 81 24.61 27.57 -21.78
CA GLN A 81 25.41 26.37 -21.56
C GLN A 81 25.12 25.74 -20.20
N ARG A 82 24.89 26.55 -19.15
CA ARG A 82 24.48 26.04 -17.83
C ARG A 82 23.12 25.36 -17.88
N CYS A 83 22.14 25.96 -18.57
CA CYS A 83 20.84 25.32 -18.79
C CYS A 83 20.99 23.98 -19.52
N ARG A 84 21.79 23.93 -20.60
CA ARG A 84 22.07 22.68 -21.32
C ARG A 84 22.70 21.61 -20.42
N ARG A 85 23.60 21.99 -19.51
CA ARG A 85 24.20 21.03 -18.57
C ARG A 85 23.19 20.43 -17.60
N VAL A 86 22.25 21.23 -17.09
CA VAL A 86 21.14 20.72 -16.27
C VAL A 86 20.22 19.82 -17.11
N GLN A 87 19.92 20.23 -18.34
CA GLN A 87 19.11 19.47 -19.28
C GLN A 87 19.74 18.11 -19.58
N ASP A 88 21.01 18.07 -19.99
CA ASP A 88 21.76 16.83 -20.27
C ASP A 88 21.77 15.90 -19.05
N TYR A 89 21.94 16.45 -17.85
CA TYR A 89 21.94 15.66 -16.62
C TYR A 89 20.59 14.99 -16.36
N LEU A 90 19.49 15.72 -16.57
CA LEU A 90 18.12 15.21 -16.37
C LEU A 90 17.63 14.35 -17.54
N ALA A 91 18.11 14.59 -18.76
CA ALA A 91 17.72 13.87 -19.98
C ALA A 91 18.19 12.41 -20.03
N VAL A 92 19.07 12.00 -19.10
CA VAL A 92 19.36 10.58 -18.85
C VAL A 92 18.11 9.81 -18.36
N LEU A 93 17.04 10.51 -17.97
CA LEU A 93 15.73 9.92 -17.73
C LEU A 93 14.90 9.91 -19.03
N ASP A 94 14.36 8.75 -19.40
CA ASP A 94 13.73 8.47 -20.70
C ASP A 94 12.42 9.26 -21.04
N ASP A 95 11.97 10.24 -20.25
CA ASP A 95 10.71 10.98 -20.52
C ASP A 95 10.64 12.41 -19.94
N VAL A 96 11.78 13.10 -19.77
CA VAL A 96 11.74 14.49 -19.27
C VAL A 96 11.48 15.46 -20.42
N LYS A 97 10.32 16.12 -20.39
CA LYS A 97 9.96 17.19 -21.32
C LYS A 97 10.47 18.53 -20.82
N PHE A 98 11.19 19.24 -21.67
CA PHE A 98 11.64 20.61 -21.39
C PHE A 98 10.81 21.58 -22.23
N GLN A 99 10.03 22.47 -21.60
CA GLN A 99 9.18 23.42 -22.34
C GLN A 99 9.92 24.74 -22.54
N ILE A 100 10.53 25.28 -21.49
CA ILE A 100 11.35 26.47 -21.55
C ILE A 100 12.79 26.11 -21.19
N VAL A 101 13.74 26.45 -22.06
CA VAL A 101 15.18 26.38 -21.78
C VAL A 101 15.80 27.68 -22.29
N GLN A 102 16.04 28.62 -21.38
CA GLN A 102 16.47 29.97 -21.75
C GLN A 102 17.63 30.43 -20.88
N GLY A 103 18.69 30.97 -21.51
CA GLY A 103 19.67 31.79 -20.83
C GLY A 103 19.27 33.27 -20.90
N LEU A 104 19.40 34.00 -19.80
CA LEU A 104 19.11 35.43 -19.73
C LEU A 104 20.38 36.29 -19.59
N GLY A 105 21.56 35.67 -19.60
CA GLY A 105 22.82 36.35 -19.35
C GLY A 105 22.76 37.14 -18.03
N GLU A 106 23.28 38.36 -18.06
CA GLU A 106 23.28 39.32 -16.95
C GLU A 106 22.08 40.29 -16.97
N SER A 107 21.16 40.17 -17.94
CA SER A 107 20.03 41.11 -18.12
C SER A 107 19.10 41.23 -16.92
N ARG A 108 19.10 40.23 -16.04
CA ARG A 108 18.32 40.18 -14.80
C ARG A 108 19.16 40.40 -13.55
N SER A 109 20.47 40.54 -13.69
CA SER A 109 21.39 40.61 -12.57
C SER A 109 21.31 41.97 -11.88
N GLY A 110 21.13 41.93 -10.57
CA GLY A 110 21.12 43.12 -9.73
C GLY A 110 22.53 43.68 -9.51
N PRO A 111 22.65 44.79 -8.75
CA PRO A 111 23.95 45.30 -8.32
C PRO A 111 24.65 44.28 -7.40
N ASP A 112 25.89 43.92 -7.73
CA ASP A 112 26.54 42.69 -7.26
C ASP A 112 27.78 42.88 -6.36
N GLY A 113 27.93 44.05 -5.72
CA GLY A 113 29.08 44.32 -4.84
C GLY A 113 30.43 44.28 -5.57
N GLU A 114 31.54 44.17 -4.83
CA GLU A 114 32.87 44.30 -5.42
C GLU A 114 33.20 43.15 -6.39
N ALA A 115 33.29 43.50 -7.68
CA ALA A 115 33.70 42.69 -8.83
C ALA A 115 32.61 42.05 -9.70
N ASP A 116 31.32 42.39 -9.54
CA ASP A 116 30.25 42.01 -10.49
C ASP A 116 30.19 40.49 -10.76
N ASN A 117 30.58 39.71 -9.77
CA ASN A 117 30.79 38.28 -9.85
C ASN A 117 30.05 37.58 -8.71
N SER A 118 28.75 37.88 -8.57
CA SER A 118 27.92 37.27 -7.55
C SER A 118 27.58 35.82 -7.93
N GLY A 119 27.78 34.91 -6.98
CA GLY A 119 27.43 33.50 -7.15
C GLY A 119 25.92 33.25 -7.25
N TRP A 120 25.12 34.18 -6.72
CA TRP A 120 23.66 34.17 -6.86
C TRP A 120 23.20 34.29 -8.32
N TRP A 121 23.90 35.09 -9.13
CA TRP A 121 23.60 35.27 -10.56
C TRP A 121 24.33 34.29 -11.46
N ARG A 122 25.39 33.65 -10.97
CA ARG A 122 25.96 32.48 -11.65
C ARG A 122 25.10 31.26 -11.34
N ALA A 123 23.93 31.17 -11.95
CA ALA A 123 22.90 30.23 -11.54
C ALA A 123 22.01 29.68 -12.67
N VAL A 124 21.28 28.61 -12.34
CA VAL A 124 20.15 28.09 -13.13
C VAL A 124 18.98 27.83 -12.20
N GLU A 125 17.81 28.36 -12.55
CA GLU A 125 16.55 28.00 -11.91
C GLU A 125 15.91 26.81 -12.63
N VAL A 126 15.40 25.87 -11.84
CA VAL A 126 14.76 24.64 -12.29
C VAL A 126 13.36 24.60 -11.73
N TYR A 127 12.36 24.62 -12.60
CA TYR A 127 10.95 24.57 -12.24
C TYR A 127 10.33 23.25 -12.72
N VAL A 128 9.70 22.51 -11.82
CA VAL A 128 9.05 21.22 -12.13
C VAL A 128 7.54 21.36 -12.06
N TYR A 129 6.86 20.92 -13.11
CA TYR A 129 5.41 20.91 -13.22
C TYR A 129 4.91 19.52 -13.57
N GLY A 130 3.61 19.30 -13.37
CA GLY A 130 2.93 18.07 -13.74
C GLY A 130 1.66 17.85 -12.93
N THR A 131 1.03 16.70 -13.13
CA THR A 131 -0.16 16.31 -12.37
C THR A 131 0.18 15.16 -11.43
N LYS A 132 -0.11 15.31 -10.13
CA LYS A 132 -0.02 14.17 -9.21
C LYS A 132 -1.07 13.13 -9.61
N PRO A 133 -0.71 11.86 -9.84
CA PRO A 133 -1.69 10.81 -10.05
C PRO A 133 -2.70 10.84 -8.90
N ARG A 134 -3.99 10.86 -9.23
CA ARG A 134 -5.02 10.64 -8.22
C ARG A 134 -4.76 9.25 -7.63
N PRO A 135 -4.74 9.09 -6.29
CA PRO A 135 -4.74 7.76 -5.68
C PRO A 135 -5.90 6.98 -6.30
N ASP A 136 -5.64 5.76 -6.76
CA ASP A 136 -6.72 4.90 -7.24
C ASP A 136 -7.79 4.84 -6.14
N ALA A 137 -9.05 5.02 -6.52
CA ALA A 137 -10.14 4.89 -5.57
C ALA A 137 -10.00 3.51 -4.89
N PRO A 138 -10.15 3.40 -3.56
CA PRO A 138 -10.11 2.10 -2.90
C PRO A 138 -11.08 1.18 -3.61
N ASP A 139 -10.61 0.00 -4.03
CA ASP A 139 -11.46 -1.02 -4.63
C ASP A 139 -12.63 -1.26 -3.66
N VAL A 140 -13.85 -0.94 -4.09
CA VAL A 140 -15.02 -0.80 -3.22
C VAL A 140 -15.46 -2.14 -2.64
N ASP A 141 -14.85 -3.25 -3.12
CA ASP A 141 -15.18 -4.61 -2.72
C ASP A 141 -14.18 -5.26 -1.76
N VAL A 142 -13.12 -4.55 -1.34
CA VAL A 142 -12.11 -5.10 -0.40
C VAL A 142 -12.21 -4.50 1.01
N SER A 143 -11.89 -5.32 2.01
CA SER A 143 -11.84 -4.91 3.42
C SER A 143 -10.73 -5.64 4.18
N THR A 144 -10.42 -5.15 5.37
CA THR A 144 -9.45 -5.74 6.30
C THR A 144 -10.09 -6.16 7.62
N GLU A 145 -11.38 -5.89 7.81
CA GLU A 145 -12.09 -6.11 9.07
C GLU A 145 -13.31 -6.98 8.80
N PHE A 146 -13.33 -8.13 9.48
CA PHE A 146 -14.33 -9.16 9.28
C PHE A 146 -14.79 -9.72 10.62
N ARG A 147 -15.94 -10.38 10.59
CA ARG A 147 -16.40 -11.25 11.68
C ARG A 147 -16.96 -12.54 11.10
N ILE A 148 -16.72 -13.65 11.78
CA ILE A 148 -17.18 -14.98 11.39
C ILE A 148 -18.07 -15.58 12.47
N ARG A 149 -19.10 -16.33 12.08
CA ARG A 149 -19.82 -17.23 12.98
C ARG A 149 -20.16 -18.54 12.29
N VAL A 150 -20.38 -19.58 13.08
CA VAL A 150 -21.06 -20.79 12.59
C VAL A 150 -22.56 -20.53 12.55
N LEU A 151 -23.25 -20.96 11.49
CA LEU A 151 -24.72 -20.96 11.38
C LEU A 151 -25.31 -22.29 11.80
N GLY A 152 -24.57 -23.36 11.53
CA GLY A 152 -24.86 -24.71 11.96
C GLY A 152 -24.05 -25.71 11.15
N GLY A 153 -24.15 -26.97 11.53
CA GLY A 153 -23.45 -28.04 10.87
C GLY A 153 -23.56 -29.34 11.62
N ALA A 154 -23.07 -30.40 10.99
CA ALA A 154 -22.97 -31.71 11.58
C ALA A 154 -21.56 -32.28 11.39
N SER A 155 -21.11 -33.03 12.40
CA SER A 155 -19.94 -33.89 12.29
C SER A 155 -20.35 -35.32 12.57
N GLY A 156 -19.76 -36.27 11.86
CA GLY A 156 -20.09 -37.68 12.01
C GLY A 156 -18.89 -38.58 11.76
N GLY A 157 -18.74 -39.59 12.61
CA GLY A 157 -17.61 -40.50 12.54
C GLY A 157 -18.02 -41.96 12.39
N LEU A 158 -17.30 -42.69 11.53
CA LEU A 158 -17.43 -44.14 11.39
C LEU A 158 -16.02 -44.75 11.28
N LEU A 159 -15.72 -45.74 12.12
CA LEU A 159 -14.47 -46.50 12.09
C LEU A 159 -13.18 -45.65 12.12
N GLY A 160 -13.18 -44.56 12.90
CA GLY A 160 -12.00 -43.68 13.08
C GLY A 160 -11.88 -42.53 12.07
N SER A 161 -12.71 -42.53 11.02
CA SER A 161 -12.85 -41.39 10.10
C SER A 161 -13.89 -40.40 10.63
N ASN A 162 -13.66 -39.09 10.42
CA ASN A 162 -14.62 -38.02 10.66
C ASN A 162 -15.02 -37.35 9.34
N PHE A 163 -16.28 -36.94 9.23
CA PHE A 163 -16.80 -36.10 8.15
C PHE A 163 -17.47 -34.88 8.77
N ASP A 164 -17.13 -33.70 8.28
CA ASP A 164 -17.61 -32.43 8.79
C ASP A 164 -18.31 -31.64 7.68
N ASP A 165 -19.54 -31.21 7.97
CA ASP A 165 -20.33 -30.29 7.15
C ASP A 165 -20.76 -29.11 8.02
N TYR A 166 -20.15 -27.94 7.80
CA TYR A 166 -20.47 -26.73 8.55
C TYR A 166 -20.74 -25.56 7.63
N THR A 167 -21.79 -24.82 7.92
CA THR A 167 -22.04 -23.53 7.28
C THR A 167 -21.57 -22.40 8.20
N PHE A 168 -20.67 -21.57 7.67
CA PHE A 168 -20.20 -20.34 8.29
C PHE A 168 -20.80 -19.11 7.62
N GLU A 169 -20.81 -18.01 8.34
CA GLU A 169 -21.08 -16.68 7.81
C GLU A 169 -19.88 -15.79 8.07
N ILE A 170 -19.33 -15.18 7.03
CA ILE A 170 -18.28 -14.15 7.13
C ILE A 170 -18.89 -12.82 6.71
N VAL A 171 -18.74 -11.80 7.56
CA VAL A 171 -19.27 -10.45 7.35
C VAL A 171 -18.12 -9.47 7.29
N ASP A 172 -18.09 -8.66 6.23
CA ASP A 172 -17.28 -7.45 6.15
C ASP A 172 -17.90 -6.38 7.05
N THR A 173 -17.21 -6.01 8.13
CA THR A 173 -17.78 -5.12 9.15
C THR A 173 -17.83 -3.67 8.69
N ARG A 174 -17.00 -3.26 7.73
CA ARG A 174 -16.99 -1.89 7.23
C ARG A 174 -18.14 -1.61 6.28
N ARG A 175 -18.46 -2.60 5.44
CA ARG A 175 -19.54 -2.49 4.45
C ARG A 175 -20.87 -3.06 4.95
N ASN A 176 -20.85 -3.79 6.06
CA ASN A 176 -22.00 -4.49 6.60
C ASN A 176 -22.64 -5.42 5.54
N VAL A 177 -21.79 -6.17 4.84
CA VAL A 177 -22.16 -7.14 3.81
C VAL A 177 -21.58 -8.50 4.23
N GLY A 178 -22.36 -9.57 4.13
CA GLY A 178 -21.95 -10.91 4.51
C GLY A 178 -22.17 -11.95 3.43
N ALA A 179 -21.41 -13.03 3.51
CA ALA A 179 -21.54 -14.21 2.66
C ALA A 179 -21.55 -15.48 3.49
N ARG A 180 -22.25 -16.50 2.99
CA ARG A 180 -22.27 -17.84 3.60
C ARG A 180 -21.16 -18.69 2.99
N PHE A 181 -20.56 -19.54 3.80
CA PHE A 181 -19.50 -20.44 3.37
C PHE A 181 -19.82 -21.86 3.83
N LEU A 182 -19.79 -22.82 2.92
CA LEU A 182 -19.94 -24.24 3.21
C LEU A 182 -18.56 -24.85 3.37
N TYR A 183 -18.28 -25.40 4.53
CA TYR A 183 -17.11 -26.23 4.80
C TYR A 183 -17.49 -27.69 4.64
N LEU A 184 -16.76 -28.39 3.78
CA LEU A 184 -16.84 -29.85 3.65
C LEU A 184 -15.45 -30.42 3.90
N GLY A 185 -15.32 -31.21 4.97
CA GLY A 185 -14.05 -31.78 5.41
C GLY A 185 -14.15 -33.27 5.73
N ALA A 186 -13.02 -33.95 5.60
CA ALA A 186 -12.83 -35.30 6.09
C ALA A 186 -11.56 -35.33 6.95
N GLY A 187 -11.55 -36.17 7.98
CA GLY A 187 -10.50 -36.15 8.97
C GLY A 187 -10.43 -37.41 9.81
N LEU A 188 -9.64 -37.32 10.87
CA LEU A 188 -9.50 -38.37 11.87
C LEU A 188 -10.20 -37.93 13.15
N ALA A 189 -10.98 -38.83 13.73
CA ALA A 189 -11.52 -38.66 15.07
C ALA A 189 -10.72 -39.53 16.04
N VAL A 190 -10.46 -39.00 17.24
CA VAL A 190 -9.97 -39.84 18.33
C VAL A 190 -11.12 -40.75 18.77
N PRO A 191 -10.91 -42.09 18.83
CA PRO A 191 -11.98 -43.01 19.20
C PRO A 191 -12.51 -42.70 20.60
N ASN A 192 -13.83 -42.53 20.73
CA ASN A 192 -14.46 -42.45 22.05
C ASN A 192 -14.66 -43.88 22.60
N PRO A 193 -14.16 -44.20 23.81
CA PRO A 193 -14.40 -45.51 24.44
C PRO A 193 -15.87 -45.75 24.87
N LEU A 194 -16.72 -44.71 24.86
CA LEU A 194 -18.12 -44.81 25.27
C LEU A 194 -19.06 -44.97 24.06
N PRO A 195 -20.17 -45.74 24.21
CA PRO A 195 -21.21 -45.83 23.18
C PRO A 195 -21.92 -44.48 23.03
N SER A 196 -21.45 -43.66 22.09
CA SER A 196 -22.05 -42.36 21.75
C SER A 196 -22.82 -42.42 20.44
N LEU A 197 -23.76 -41.49 20.27
CA LEU A 197 -24.39 -41.26 18.97
C LEU A 197 -23.30 -40.90 17.93
N PRO A 198 -23.35 -41.44 16.71
CA PRO A 198 -22.30 -41.24 15.71
C PRO A 198 -22.33 -39.84 15.05
N VAL A 199 -23.22 -38.95 15.49
CA VAL A 199 -23.47 -37.64 14.87
C VAL A 199 -23.56 -36.55 15.93
N SER A 200 -22.86 -35.45 15.70
CA SER A 200 -23.00 -34.19 16.42
C SER A 200 -23.63 -33.13 15.53
N GLN A 201 -24.45 -32.25 16.11
CA GLN A 201 -25.06 -31.10 15.45
C GLN A 201 -24.81 -29.83 16.25
N THR A 202 -24.48 -28.73 15.57
CA THR A 202 -24.21 -27.42 16.19
C THR A 202 -25.20 -26.39 15.66
N LYS A 203 -25.76 -25.54 16.54
CA LYS A 203 -26.57 -24.37 16.13
C LYS A 203 -25.69 -23.14 15.94
N ALA A 204 -26.31 -22.06 15.44
CA ALA A 204 -25.63 -20.78 15.25
C ALA A 204 -25.02 -20.25 16.55
N GLY A 205 -23.77 -19.79 16.46
CA GLY A 205 -23.05 -19.15 17.57
C GLY A 205 -22.85 -17.66 17.36
N ASP A 206 -22.11 -17.05 18.29
CA ASP A 206 -21.78 -15.62 18.24
C ASP A 206 -20.71 -15.30 17.19
N PHE A 207 -20.66 -14.03 16.79
CA PHE A 207 -19.64 -13.54 15.88
C PHE A 207 -18.28 -13.38 16.57
N THR A 208 -17.25 -13.95 15.96
CA THR A 208 -15.84 -13.74 16.32
C THR A 208 -15.19 -12.77 15.33
N PRO A 209 -14.62 -11.65 15.79
CA PRO A 209 -13.93 -10.71 14.92
C PRO A 209 -12.56 -11.25 14.48
N PHE A 210 -12.15 -10.92 13.26
CA PHE A 210 -10.81 -11.16 12.75
C PHE A 210 -10.41 -10.13 11.70
N ARG A 211 -9.13 -10.10 11.32
CA ARG A 211 -8.61 -9.15 10.33
C ARG A 211 -7.74 -9.84 9.29
N THR A 212 -7.48 -9.14 8.19
CA THR A 212 -6.46 -9.52 7.22
C THR A 212 -5.34 -8.48 7.16
N SER A 213 -4.12 -8.90 6.82
CA SER A 213 -2.95 -8.01 6.71
C SER A 213 -2.99 -7.05 5.52
N ALA A 214 -3.82 -7.37 4.52
CA ALA A 214 -4.04 -6.58 3.32
C ALA A 214 -5.54 -6.63 2.95
N PRO A 215 -6.07 -5.65 2.20
CA PRO A 215 -7.47 -5.67 1.78
C PRO A 215 -7.81 -6.90 0.93
N VAL A 216 -8.89 -7.59 1.26
CA VAL A 216 -9.39 -8.77 0.53
C VAL A 216 -10.90 -8.71 0.32
N ARG A 217 -11.40 -9.46 -0.65
CA ARG A 217 -12.83 -9.67 -0.92
C ARG A 217 -13.36 -10.85 -0.11
N LEU A 218 -14.68 -10.92 0.12
CA LEU A 218 -15.29 -12.10 0.75
C LEU A 218 -14.99 -13.39 -0.05
N ALA A 219 -14.96 -13.31 -1.38
CA ALA A 219 -14.63 -14.44 -2.25
C ALA A 219 -13.18 -14.94 -2.11
N ASP A 220 -12.28 -14.18 -1.47
CA ASP A 220 -10.89 -14.62 -1.27
C ASP A 220 -10.76 -15.67 -0.15
N PHE A 221 -11.77 -15.81 0.71
CA PHE A 221 -11.82 -16.87 1.74
C PHE A 221 -12.19 -18.25 1.17
N ASP A 222 -12.61 -18.33 -0.10
CA ASP A 222 -12.93 -19.59 -0.79
C ASP A 222 -11.64 -20.38 -1.12
N GLY A 223 -11.50 -21.58 -0.56
CA GLY A 223 -10.34 -22.42 -0.76
C GLY A 223 -10.17 -23.52 0.28
N ALA A 224 -8.94 -24.04 0.42
CA ALA A 224 -8.62 -25.05 1.42
C ALA A 224 -8.84 -24.48 2.84
N ALA A 225 -9.25 -25.35 3.77
CA ALA A 225 -9.42 -24.99 5.17
C ALA A 225 -9.24 -26.21 6.07
N GLN A 226 -8.87 -25.97 7.32
CA GLN A 226 -8.78 -26.98 8.36
C GLN A 226 -9.71 -26.60 9.51
N LEU A 227 -10.47 -27.57 9.99
CA LEU A 227 -11.38 -27.40 11.11
C LEU A 227 -10.91 -28.28 12.27
N TYR A 228 -10.78 -27.66 13.43
CA TYR A 228 -10.47 -28.34 14.69
C TYR A 228 -11.69 -28.20 15.59
N GLN A 229 -12.06 -29.27 16.26
CA GLN A 229 -13.14 -29.27 17.24
C GLN A 229 -12.52 -29.51 18.60
N ASP A 230 -12.60 -28.51 19.48
CA ASP A 230 -12.18 -28.68 20.88
C ASP A 230 -13.29 -29.44 21.63
N PRO A 231 -12.94 -30.36 22.56
CA PRO A 231 -13.92 -31.02 23.42
C PRO A 231 -14.71 -29.98 24.23
N GLY A 232 -16.04 -29.98 24.10
CA GLY A 232 -16.95 -29.12 24.86
C GLY A 232 -17.36 -29.73 26.21
N ALA A 233 -17.92 -28.91 27.10
CA ALA A 233 -18.55 -29.40 28.33
C ALA A 233 -19.89 -30.08 27.98
N THR A 234 -19.90 -31.41 28.02
CA THR A 234 -21.11 -32.21 27.72
C THR A 234 -21.84 -32.56 29.01
N PHE A 235 -23.11 -32.17 29.14
CA PHE A 235 -24.02 -32.63 30.19
C PHE A 235 -25.09 -33.53 29.56
N GLY A 236 -24.86 -34.84 29.57
CA GLY A 236 -25.70 -35.80 28.83
C GLY A 236 -25.51 -35.66 27.32
N SER A 237 -26.59 -35.71 26.54
CA SER A 237 -26.54 -35.51 25.06
C SER A 237 -26.44 -34.04 24.63
N TRP A 238 -26.35 -33.12 25.60
CA TRP A 238 -26.39 -31.68 25.37
C TRP A 238 -25.00 -31.11 25.64
N SER A 239 -24.46 -30.37 24.67
CA SER A 239 -23.23 -29.63 24.83
C SER A 239 -23.50 -28.14 24.75
N ALA A 240 -22.95 -27.44 25.72
CA ALA A 240 -22.80 -26.00 25.68
C ALA A 240 -21.32 -25.70 25.42
N GLU A 241 -21.06 -24.71 24.57
CA GLU A 241 -19.72 -24.08 24.44
C GLU A 241 -18.63 -24.90 23.74
N GLY A 242 -19.00 -25.85 22.86
CA GLY A 242 -18.03 -26.42 21.92
C GLY A 242 -17.37 -25.31 21.08
N THR A 243 -16.03 -25.22 21.10
CA THR A 243 -15.28 -24.25 20.31
C THR A 243 -14.78 -24.91 19.03
N LEU A 244 -15.20 -24.37 17.89
CA LEU A 244 -14.61 -24.71 16.59
C LEU A 244 -13.39 -23.82 16.37
N ARG A 245 -12.32 -24.35 15.80
CA ARG A 245 -11.20 -23.52 15.32
C ARG A 245 -11.05 -23.71 13.83
N LEU A 246 -11.10 -22.61 13.08
CA LEU A 246 -11.01 -22.64 11.63
C LEU A 246 -9.70 -22.00 11.16
N SER A 247 -8.89 -22.75 10.42
CA SER A 247 -7.77 -22.23 9.62
C SER A 247 -8.22 -22.15 8.17
N ILE A 248 -8.12 -20.98 7.53
CA ILE A 248 -8.45 -20.79 6.12
C ILE A 248 -7.14 -20.67 5.33
N GLU A 249 -6.90 -21.64 4.46
CA GLU A 249 -5.67 -21.84 3.68
C GLU A 249 -5.94 -21.57 2.19
N SER A 250 -6.82 -20.62 1.89
CA SER A 250 -7.16 -20.24 0.52
C SER A 250 -5.93 -19.73 -0.24
N ASN A 251 -5.68 -20.31 -1.41
CA ASN A 251 -4.63 -19.85 -2.34
C ASN A 251 -4.90 -18.44 -2.91
N ARG A 252 -6.10 -17.87 -2.69
CA ARG A 252 -6.43 -16.49 -3.11
C ARG A 252 -5.85 -15.45 -2.15
N LEU A 253 -5.76 -15.77 -0.84
CA LEU A 253 -5.23 -14.84 0.16
C LEU A 253 -3.75 -14.49 -0.10
N PRO A 254 -2.83 -15.46 -0.34
CA PRO A 254 -1.45 -15.13 -0.70
C PRO A 254 -1.32 -14.34 -2.00
N ARG A 255 -2.19 -14.60 -3.00
CA ARG A 255 -2.20 -13.84 -4.26
C ARG A 255 -2.59 -12.37 -4.04
N ALA A 256 -3.42 -12.10 -3.04
CA ALA A 256 -3.75 -10.75 -2.59
C ALA A 256 -2.71 -10.16 -1.60
N GLY A 257 -1.61 -10.87 -1.30
CA GLY A 257 -0.64 -10.46 -0.28
C GLY A 257 -1.22 -10.43 1.15
N ALA A 258 -2.31 -11.17 1.38
CA ALA A 258 -3.05 -11.15 2.63
C ALA A 258 -2.82 -12.43 3.46
N ARG A 259 -2.80 -12.26 4.79
CA ARG A 259 -2.91 -13.33 5.79
C ARG A 259 -3.98 -13.00 6.81
N ILE A 260 -4.63 -14.02 7.37
CA ILE A 260 -5.65 -13.87 8.42
C ILE A 260 -4.98 -13.69 9.79
N ILE A 261 -5.56 -12.83 10.62
CA ILE A 261 -5.10 -12.49 11.97
C ILE A 261 -6.30 -12.57 12.93
N PRO A 262 -6.29 -13.50 13.90
CA PRO A 262 -5.33 -14.60 14.08
C PRO A 262 -5.42 -15.64 12.94
N SER A 263 -4.37 -16.42 12.70
CA SER A 263 -4.36 -17.44 11.62
C SER A 263 -5.31 -18.62 11.87
N ILE A 264 -5.66 -18.86 13.14
CA ILE A 264 -6.65 -19.85 13.55
C ILE A 264 -7.76 -19.08 14.26
N LEU A 265 -8.97 -19.14 13.70
CA LEU A 265 -10.14 -18.41 14.18
C LEU A 265 -10.91 -19.27 15.20
N PRO A 266 -10.97 -18.90 16.48
CA PRO A 266 -11.88 -19.55 17.41
C PRO A 266 -13.32 -19.13 17.09
N ILE A 267 -14.24 -20.07 16.98
CA ILE A 267 -15.64 -19.83 16.64
C ILE A 267 -16.48 -20.56 17.67
N SER A 268 -17.19 -19.80 18.50
CA SER A 268 -18.11 -20.39 19.47
C SER A 268 -19.24 -21.12 18.74
N GLY A 269 -19.41 -22.40 19.05
CA GLY A 269 -20.59 -23.15 18.64
C GLY A 269 -21.81 -22.71 19.46
N GLY A 270 -22.98 -22.64 18.82
CA GLY A 270 -24.24 -22.55 19.56
C GLY A 270 -24.60 -23.88 20.22
N TRP A 271 -25.72 -23.90 20.94
CA TRP A 271 -26.27 -25.11 21.55
C TRP A 271 -26.43 -26.26 20.54
N GLY A 272 -26.01 -27.46 20.93
CA GLY A 272 -25.97 -28.59 20.02
C GLY A 272 -26.16 -29.94 20.71
N LEU A 273 -26.54 -30.94 19.91
CA LEU A 273 -26.42 -32.34 20.30
C LEU A 273 -24.98 -32.74 19.98
N GLN A 274 -24.15 -33.02 20.97
CA GLN A 274 -22.79 -33.50 20.70
C GLN A 274 -22.64 -34.89 21.27
N SER A 275 -21.96 -35.76 20.51
CA SER A 275 -21.33 -36.91 21.12
C SER A 275 -20.19 -36.40 22.00
N PRO A 276 -19.94 -37.02 23.18
CA PRO A 276 -18.69 -36.80 23.86
C PRO A 276 -17.58 -37.12 22.87
N SER A 277 -16.79 -36.14 22.47
CA SER A 277 -15.65 -36.34 21.60
C SER A 277 -14.44 -35.72 22.28
N THR A 278 -13.30 -36.38 22.19
CA THR A 278 -12.03 -35.87 22.73
C THR A 278 -11.36 -34.89 21.76
N GLY A 279 -12.16 -34.29 20.87
CA GLY A 279 -11.73 -33.44 19.77
C GLY A 279 -11.51 -34.17 18.45
N SER A 280 -11.53 -33.41 17.36
CA SER A 280 -11.30 -33.90 16.00
C SER A 280 -10.57 -32.85 15.17
N VAL A 281 -9.92 -33.31 14.10
CA VAL A 281 -9.31 -32.44 13.09
C VAL A 281 -9.70 -32.95 11.72
N SER A 282 -10.18 -32.05 10.86
CA SER A 282 -10.46 -32.33 9.46
C SER A 282 -9.81 -31.31 8.53
N ALA A 283 -9.44 -31.81 7.36
CA ALA A 283 -9.01 -31.01 6.24
C ALA A 283 -10.13 -31.01 5.19
N GLY A 284 -10.39 -29.85 4.62
CA GLY A 284 -11.55 -29.65 3.77
C GLY A 284 -11.45 -28.44 2.86
N THR A 285 -12.58 -28.12 2.25
CA THR A 285 -12.72 -26.90 1.43
C THR A 285 -13.80 -26.03 2.03
N LEU A 286 -13.50 -24.74 2.18
CA LEU A 286 -14.47 -23.70 2.50
C LEU A 286 -14.91 -23.03 1.19
N ARG A 287 -16.19 -23.13 0.84
CA ARG A 287 -16.74 -22.58 -0.41
C ARG A 287 -17.82 -21.54 -0.16
N MET A 288 -17.65 -20.37 -0.76
CA MET A 288 -18.66 -19.32 -0.73
C MET A 288 -19.96 -19.77 -1.42
N GLN A 289 -21.09 -19.52 -0.78
CA GLN A 289 -22.44 -19.86 -1.24
C GLN A 289 -23.16 -18.57 -1.66
N GLY A 290 -23.28 -18.36 -2.98
CA GLY A 290 -23.98 -17.21 -3.54
C GLY A 290 -23.21 -15.89 -3.46
N ALA A 291 -23.87 -14.81 -3.86
CA ALA A 291 -23.33 -13.46 -3.81
C ALA A 291 -23.38 -12.89 -2.37
N PRO A 292 -22.50 -11.93 -2.02
CA PRO A 292 -22.60 -11.22 -0.76
C PRO A 292 -23.94 -10.48 -0.63
N THR A 293 -24.55 -10.48 0.55
CA THR A 293 -25.81 -9.76 0.83
C THR A 293 -25.62 -8.73 1.95
N PRO A 294 -26.32 -7.57 1.90
CA PRO A 294 -26.37 -6.64 3.02
C PRO A 294 -26.83 -7.32 4.32
N ARG A 295 -26.36 -6.81 5.47
CA ARG A 295 -26.63 -7.36 6.80
C ARG A 295 -27.27 -6.38 7.77
#